data_AF-A0A0E3YHU8-F1
#
_entry.id   AF-A0A0E3YHU8-F1
#
_cell.length_a   1.000
_cell.length_b   1.000
_cell.length_c   1.000
_cell.angle_alpha   90.00
_cell.angle_beta   90.00
_cell.angle_gamma   90.00
#
_symmetry.space_group_name_H-M   'P 1'
#
loop_
_entity.id
_entity.type
_entity.pdbx_description
1 polymer ?
#
loop_
_entity_poly.entity_id
_entity_poly.type
_entity_poly.pdbx_seq_one_letter_code
_entity_poly.pdbx_strand_id
1 'polypeptide(L)'
;MSAQQTFLRDAMRRLNMTRDTFAERIGVRRRALDTWLLPEDSSEYRTMPSIVEKFVGEILGREAPSAESTQSAHKPLRERMGLDGKPHLISVDQFSRDSLEELFHVADIMQPIARRQKISRVLEGAVLGNLFFEASTRTRVSFGSAFCRLGGSVCDTTGFTFSSMAKGESIYDTSRVMSGYVDALVVRHPEKGSVAEFARATNIPVINGGDGPGEHPSQAILDLYTIGREFSRLGKLVDGAHVAMVGDLRYGRTVHSLIKLLALYRGLKFTLISPPSLEMPTYILDQISQNGHVIVQSNSLADLAGADVVYATRIQKERFADEAIEGYTPDFQINEALINQYCDSRTIIMHPLPRDSRPGANDLSTDLNHDPRLAIFRQTDNGIPVRMAIFAILLGVDKQVQHSMRDAAWRSPSHIGPDDALFDGLD
;
A
#
# COMPACT_ATOMS: atom_id res chain seq x y z
N MET A 1 13.85 43.01 1.37
CA MET A 1 12.94 41.86 1.55
C MET A 1 13.03 41.45 3.00
N SER A 2 11.90 41.22 3.66
CA SER A 2 11.89 40.74 5.05
C SER A 2 12.50 39.34 5.16
N ALA A 3 12.90 38.95 6.38
CA ALA A 3 13.42 37.61 6.66
C ALA A 3 12.40 36.53 6.25
N GLN A 4 11.12 36.75 6.55
CA GLN A 4 10.00 35.88 6.17
C GLN A 4 9.83 35.77 4.64
N GLN A 5 9.87 36.88 3.90
CA GLN A 5 9.76 36.87 2.44
C GLN A 5 10.89 36.04 1.82
N THR A 6 12.10 36.22 2.35
CA THR A 6 13.30 35.52 1.86
C THR A 6 13.19 34.03 2.15
N PHE A 7 12.77 33.67 3.37
CA PHE A 7 12.54 32.28 3.79
C PHE A 7 11.49 31.56 2.93
N LEU A 8 10.32 32.16 2.70
CA LEU A 8 9.26 31.55 1.90
C LEU A 8 9.63 31.44 0.42
N ARG A 9 10.34 32.43 -0.14
CA ARG A 9 10.83 32.36 -1.53
C ARG A 9 11.91 31.32 -1.71
N ASP A 10 12.84 31.18 -0.75
CA ASP A 10 13.84 30.11 -0.78
C ASP A 10 13.17 28.74 -0.63
N ALA A 11 12.17 28.61 0.23
CA ALA A 11 11.41 27.39 0.40
C ALA A 11 10.72 26.94 -0.90
N MET A 12 9.98 27.85 -1.54
CA MET A 12 9.32 27.57 -2.83
C MET A 12 10.32 27.22 -3.93
N ARG A 13 11.50 27.86 -3.93
CA ARG A 13 12.55 27.59 -4.90
C ARG A 13 13.18 26.21 -4.70
N ARG A 14 13.54 25.84 -3.46
CA ARG A 14 14.14 24.53 -3.15
C ARG A 14 13.19 23.38 -3.46
N LEU A 15 11.91 23.55 -3.13
CA LEU A 15 10.87 22.56 -3.40
C LEU A 15 10.37 22.57 -4.85
N ASN A 16 10.87 23.48 -5.69
CA ASN A 16 10.44 23.68 -7.08
C ASN A 16 8.90 23.81 -7.22
N MET A 17 8.27 24.55 -6.31
CA MET A 17 6.81 24.70 -6.25
C MET A 17 6.37 26.06 -6.74
N THR A 18 5.26 26.08 -7.49
CA THR A 18 4.51 27.32 -7.69
C THR A 18 3.91 27.77 -6.36
N ARG A 19 3.56 29.04 -6.25
CA ARG A 19 2.95 29.55 -5.02
C ARG A 19 1.58 28.89 -4.71
N ASP A 20 0.85 28.42 -5.73
CA ASP A 20 -0.41 27.70 -5.55
C ASP A 20 -0.18 26.35 -4.91
N THR A 21 0.72 25.55 -5.50
CA THR A 21 1.15 24.26 -4.98
C THR A 21 1.75 24.37 -3.57
N PHE A 22 2.53 25.43 -3.33
CA PHE A 22 3.16 25.65 -2.03
C PHE A 22 2.15 26.04 -0.95
N ALA A 23 1.15 26.87 -1.27
CA ALA A 23 0.08 27.22 -0.33
C ALA A 23 -0.73 25.98 0.10
N GLU A 24 -1.07 25.14 -0.88
CA GLU A 24 -1.75 23.87 -0.63
C GLU A 24 -0.88 22.93 0.22
N ARG A 25 0.42 22.80 -0.10
CA ARG A 25 1.37 21.95 0.63
C ARG A 25 1.54 22.34 2.09
N ILE A 26 1.47 23.63 2.41
CA ILE A 26 1.57 24.12 3.80
C ILE A 26 0.21 24.27 4.49
N GLY A 27 -0.88 23.84 3.84
CA GLY A 27 -2.22 23.80 4.42
C GLY A 27 -2.87 25.18 4.59
N VAL A 28 -2.52 26.15 3.75
CA VAL A 28 -2.99 27.54 3.87
C VAL A 28 -3.67 28.01 2.59
N ARG A 29 -4.60 28.95 2.71
CA ARG A 29 -5.19 29.60 1.52
C ARG A 29 -4.12 30.42 0.80
N ARG A 30 -4.15 30.39 -0.54
CA ARG A 30 -3.27 31.19 -1.41
C ARG A 30 -3.14 32.65 -1.00
N ARG A 31 -4.28 33.27 -0.67
CA ARG A 31 -4.35 34.66 -0.21
C ARG A 31 -3.55 34.91 1.07
N ALA A 32 -3.52 33.96 2.00
CA ALA A 32 -2.72 34.10 3.22
C ALA A 32 -1.22 34.08 2.91
N LEU A 33 -0.77 33.14 2.07
CA LEU A 33 0.61 33.10 1.59
C LEU A 33 1.01 34.40 0.88
N ASP A 34 0.13 34.96 0.05
CA ASP A 34 0.43 36.23 -0.64
C ASP A 34 0.61 37.38 0.35
N THR A 35 -0.19 37.47 1.42
CA THR A 35 0.00 38.50 2.47
C THR A 35 1.35 38.38 3.20
N TRP A 36 1.91 37.17 3.29
CA TRP A 36 3.21 36.91 3.91
C TRP A 36 4.39 37.23 3.00
N LEU A 37 4.14 37.28 1.68
CA LEU A 37 5.13 37.58 0.64
C LEU A 37 5.17 39.09 0.30
N LEU A 38 4.34 39.92 0.93
CA LEU A 38 4.36 41.38 0.76
C LEU A 38 5.47 42.05 1.56
N PRO A 39 5.98 43.22 1.13
CA PRO A 39 6.90 44.05 1.91
C PRO A 39 6.30 44.48 3.25
N GLU A 40 7.12 44.66 4.29
CA GLU A 40 6.66 45.03 5.65
C GLU A 40 5.95 46.40 5.71
N ASP A 41 6.25 47.29 4.77
CA ASP A 41 5.63 48.61 4.61
C ASP A 41 4.25 48.55 3.92
N SER A 42 3.80 47.38 3.47
CA SER A 42 2.46 47.20 2.88
C SER A 42 1.36 47.11 3.94
N SER A 43 0.25 47.82 3.72
CA SER A 43 -0.93 47.77 4.60
C SER A 43 -1.60 46.39 4.70
N GLU A 44 -1.38 45.54 3.70
CA GLU A 44 -1.89 44.17 3.64
C GLU A 44 -0.89 43.13 4.17
N TYR A 45 0.31 43.55 4.58
CA TYR A 45 1.30 42.66 5.17
C TYR A 45 0.75 41.95 6.41
N ARG A 46 1.03 40.66 6.52
CA ARG A 46 0.74 39.86 7.70
C ARG A 46 1.97 39.03 8.08
N THR A 47 2.22 38.92 9.37
CA THR A 47 3.23 38.00 9.89
C THR A 47 2.72 36.56 9.77
N MET A 48 3.57 35.68 9.26
CA MET A 48 3.32 34.26 9.19
C MET A 48 3.25 33.68 10.61
N PRO A 49 2.25 32.82 10.92
CA PRO A 49 2.21 32.14 12.21
C PRO A 49 3.45 31.25 12.44
N SER A 50 3.96 31.24 13.67
CA SER A 50 5.17 30.46 14.02
C SER A 50 5.03 28.95 13.80
N ILE A 51 3.81 28.41 13.84
CA ILE A 51 3.54 27.01 13.51
C ILE A 51 3.79 26.70 12.03
N VAL A 52 3.47 27.64 11.13
CA VAL A 52 3.71 27.51 9.70
C VAL A 52 5.20 27.65 9.41
N GLU A 53 5.90 28.55 10.11
CA GLU A 53 7.35 28.69 10.01
C GLU A 53 8.09 27.40 10.38
N LYS A 54 7.73 26.77 11.51
CA LYS A 54 8.27 25.48 11.93
C LYS A 54 7.97 24.38 10.91
N PHE A 55 6.73 24.32 10.42
CA PHE A 55 6.33 23.33 9.43
C PHE A 55 7.11 23.46 8.12
N VAL A 56 7.29 24.68 7.61
CA VAL A 56 8.13 24.95 6.43
C VAL A 56 9.59 24.60 6.71
N GLY A 57 10.10 24.92 7.90
CA GLY A 57 11.45 24.56 8.33
C GLY A 57 11.68 23.04 8.36
N GLU A 58 10.71 22.27 8.85
CA GLU A 58 10.75 20.80 8.84
C GLU A 58 10.68 20.22 7.42
N ILE A 59 9.90 20.82 6.52
CA ILE A 59 9.86 20.44 5.10
C ILE A 59 11.25 20.62 4.48
N LEU A 60 11.93 21.74 4.76
CA LEU A 60 13.25 22.03 4.22
C LEU A 60 14.37 21.21 4.88
N GLY A 61 14.24 20.88 6.17
CA GLY A 61 15.20 20.05 6.90
C GLY A 61 15.22 18.58 6.48
N ARG A 62 14.27 18.14 5.64
CA ARG A 62 14.22 16.77 5.08
C ARG A 62 15.17 16.56 3.89
N GLU A 63 15.79 17.60 3.33
CA GLU A 63 16.70 17.52 2.17
C GLU A 63 18.15 17.90 2.50
N ALA A 64 18.85 17.07 3.27
CA ALA A 64 20.30 16.98 3.15
C ALA A 64 20.69 15.53 2.83
N PRO A 65 20.76 15.14 1.55
CA PRO A 65 21.23 13.82 1.17
C PRO A 65 22.74 13.79 0.95
N SER A 66 23.36 12.69 1.32
CA SER A 66 24.72 12.31 0.91
C SER A 66 24.79 12.16 -0.63
N ALA A 67 25.98 12.37 -1.19
CA ALA A 67 26.24 12.49 -2.64
C ALA A 67 25.82 11.30 -3.52
N GLU A 68 25.39 10.17 -2.95
CA GLU A 68 24.84 9.02 -3.69
C GLU A 68 23.33 9.14 -3.96
N SER A 69 22.57 9.90 -3.17
CA SER A 69 21.11 10.04 -3.30
C SER A 69 20.67 10.90 -4.49
N THR A 70 21.51 11.84 -4.94
CA THR A 70 21.15 12.81 -5.99
C THR A 70 20.95 12.20 -7.37
N GLN A 71 21.44 10.99 -7.64
CA GLN A 71 21.22 10.31 -8.93
C GLN A 71 19.90 9.54 -9.00
N SER A 72 19.35 9.09 -7.86
CA SER A 72 18.11 8.30 -7.82
C SER A 72 16.86 9.19 -7.99
N ALA A 73 16.85 10.37 -7.35
CA ALA A 73 15.69 11.28 -7.35
C ALA A 73 15.30 11.82 -8.75
N HIS A 74 16.21 11.80 -9.73
CA HIS A 74 15.93 12.26 -11.09
C HIS A 74 15.37 11.19 -12.04
N LYS A 75 15.33 9.92 -11.63
CA LYS A 75 14.79 8.86 -12.49
C LYS A 75 13.26 8.83 -12.46
N PRO A 76 12.59 8.60 -13.61
CA PRO A 76 11.13 8.42 -13.65
C PRO A 76 10.67 7.32 -12.67
N LEU A 77 9.49 7.48 -12.07
CA LEU A 77 8.94 6.51 -11.12
C LEU A 77 8.92 5.08 -11.68
N ARG A 78 8.58 4.93 -12.97
CA ARG A 78 8.60 3.66 -13.70
C ARG A 78 9.95 2.93 -13.62
N GLU A 79 11.06 3.66 -13.68
CA GLU A 79 12.40 3.08 -13.56
C GLU A 79 12.76 2.79 -12.11
N ARG A 80 12.39 3.68 -11.18
CA ARG A 80 12.62 3.48 -9.74
C ARG A 80 11.83 2.31 -9.15
N MET A 81 10.65 2.02 -9.69
CA MET A 81 9.85 0.84 -9.35
C MET A 81 10.30 -0.43 -10.07
N GLY A 82 11.16 -0.31 -11.09
CA GLY A 82 11.59 -1.44 -11.90
C GLY A 82 12.60 -2.34 -11.18
N LEU A 83 12.88 -3.51 -11.78
CA LEU A 83 13.93 -4.42 -11.36
C LEU A 83 14.96 -4.49 -12.49
N ASP A 84 16.23 -4.23 -12.19
CA ASP A 84 17.34 -4.25 -13.15
C ASP A 84 17.06 -3.41 -14.42
N GLY A 85 16.42 -2.26 -14.25
CA GLY A 85 16.06 -1.35 -15.36
C GLY A 85 14.85 -1.79 -16.19
N LYS A 86 14.17 -2.89 -15.83
CA LYS A 86 12.94 -3.36 -16.47
C LYS A 86 11.70 -3.04 -15.62
N PRO A 87 10.53 -2.81 -16.22
CA PRO A 87 9.32 -2.41 -15.51
C PRO A 87 8.62 -3.60 -14.82
N HIS A 88 9.32 -4.31 -13.93
CA HIS A 88 8.77 -5.41 -13.15
C HIS A 88 8.51 -4.99 -11.70
N LEU A 89 7.43 -5.52 -11.11
CA LEU A 89 7.11 -5.40 -9.70
C LEU A 89 7.20 -6.77 -9.04
N ILE A 90 8.34 -7.10 -8.45
CA ILE A 90 8.65 -8.43 -7.93
C ILE A 90 8.72 -8.44 -6.40
N SER A 91 9.32 -7.40 -5.81
CA SER A 91 9.57 -7.30 -4.37
C SER A 91 9.29 -5.89 -3.84
N VAL A 92 8.98 -5.80 -2.55
CA VAL A 92 8.88 -4.51 -1.84
C VAL A 92 10.23 -3.82 -1.66
N ASP A 93 11.34 -4.56 -1.75
CA ASP A 93 12.69 -4.01 -1.59
C ASP A 93 13.08 -3.08 -2.77
N GLN A 94 12.28 -3.04 -3.84
CA GLN A 94 12.41 -2.09 -4.95
C GLN A 94 11.97 -0.66 -4.57
N PHE A 95 11.30 -0.48 -3.43
CA PHE A 95 10.72 0.80 -3.05
C PHE A 95 11.57 1.58 -2.07
N SER A 96 11.63 2.88 -2.33
CA SER A 96 11.99 3.91 -1.37
C SER A 96 10.71 4.56 -0.85
N ARG A 97 10.82 5.32 0.25
CA ARG A 97 9.69 6.13 0.74
C ARG A 97 9.16 7.08 -0.34
N ASP A 98 10.05 7.79 -1.03
CA ASP A 98 9.67 8.78 -2.05
C ASP A 98 8.95 8.13 -3.24
N SER A 99 9.39 6.95 -3.69
CA SER A 99 8.72 6.23 -4.78
C SER A 99 7.35 5.66 -4.37
N LEU A 100 7.16 5.31 -3.09
CA LEU A 100 5.83 4.95 -2.58
C LEU A 100 4.90 6.15 -2.50
N GLU A 101 5.38 7.30 -2.00
CA GLU A 101 4.59 8.52 -1.91
C GLU A 101 4.12 8.98 -3.31
N GLU A 102 4.98 8.89 -4.32
CA GLU A 102 4.60 9.20 -5.71
C GLU A 102 3.62 8.17 -6.30
N LEU A 103 3.79 6.88 -6.01
CA LEU A 103 2.82 5.84 -6.39
C LEU A 103 1.45 6.12 -5.76
N PHE A 104 1.41 6.51 -4.49
CA PHE A 104 0.17 6.85 -3.79
C PHE A 104 -0.51 8.06 -4.40
N HIS A 105 0.24 9.07 -4.84
CA HIS A 105 -0.33 10.20 -5.58
C HIS A 105 -1.01 9.74 -6.88
N VAL A 106 -0.39 8.82 -7.63
CA VAL A 106 -1.03 8.22 -8.81
C VAL A 106 -2.28 7.42 -8.41
N ALA A 107 -2.24 6.68 -7.29
CA ALA A 107 -3.41 5.94 -6.78
C ALA A 107 -4.56 6.86 -6.36
N ASP A 108 -4.28 8.05 -5.83
CA ASP A 108 -5.30 9.06 -5.53
C ASP A 108 -6.00 9.55 -6.80
N ILE A 109 -5.26 9.76 -7.91
CA ILE A 109 -5.83 10.09 -9.22
C ILE A 109 -6.77 8.98 -9.71
N MET A 110 -6.52 7.71 -9.36
CA MET A 110 -7.37 6.59 -9.77
C MET A 110 -8.69 6.50 -8.99
N GLN A 111 -8.84 7.22 -7.87
CA GLN A 111 -10.00 7.10 -6.97
C GLN A 111 -11.35 7.31 -7.66
N PRO A 112 -11.57 8.35 -8.49
CA PRO A 112 -12.86 8.55 -9.14
C PRO A 112 -13.24 7.41 -10.09
N ILE A 113 -12.24 6.77 -10.72
CA ILE A 113 -12.46 5.60 -11.59
C ILE A 113 -12.77 4.36 -10.75
N ALA A 114 -12.02 4.13 -9.67
CA ALA A 114 -12.25 3.02 -8.74
C ALA A 114 -13.65 3.09 -8.10
N ARG A 115 -14.10 4.31 -7.76
CA ARG A 115 -15.45 4.62 -7.27
C ARG A 115 -16.53 4.62 -8.33
N ARG A 116 -16.17 4.35 -9.59
CA ARG A 116 -17.10 4.26 -10.72
C ARG A 116 -17.83 5.59 -11.01
N GLN A 117 -17.26 6.71 -10.57
CA GLN A 117 -17.74 8.07 -10.86
C GLN A 117 -17.22 8.54 -12.23
N LYS A 118 -15.98 8.18 -12.54
CA LYS A 118 -15.34 8.38 -13.84
C LYS A 118 -15.02 7.05 -14.51
N ILE A 119 -14.79 7.11 -15.81
CA ILE A 119 -14.27 6.01 -16.63
C ILE A 119 -13.03 6.48 -17.37
N SER A 120 -12.08 5.57 -17.59
CA SER A 120 -10.88 5.79 -18.39
C SER A 120 -10.75 4.68 -19.42
N ARG A 121 -10.13 5.01 -20.56
CA ARG A 121 -9.76 4.08 -21.62
C ARG A 121 -8.28 4.17 -21.98
N VAL A 122 -7.46 4.59 -21.01
CA VAL A 122 -6.02 4.80 -21.22
C VAL A 122 -5.26 3.52 -21.62
N LEU A 123 -5.81 2.34 -21.31
CA LEU A 123 -5.31 1.02 -21.71
C LEU A 123 -6.18 0.35 -22.77
N GLU A 124 -6.99 1.10 -23.54
CA GLU A 124 -7.80 0.52 -24.62
C GLU A 124 -6.91 -0.22 -25.63
N GLY A 125 -7.21 -1.50 -25.85
CA GLY A 125 -6.44 -2.39 -26.72
C GLY A 125 -5.34 -3.19 -26.01
N ALA A 126 -4.93 -2.82 -24.79
CA ALA A 126 -3.95 -3.59 -24.03
C ALA A 126 -4.57 -4.86 -23.43
N VAL A 127 -3.76 -5.90 -23.27
CA VAL A 127 -4.16 -7.21 -22.74
C VAL A 127 -3.32 -7.58 -21.52
N LEU A 128 -3.98 -7.99 -20.43
CA LEU A 128 -3.36 -8.54 -19.23
C LEU A 128 -3.39 -10.07 -19.27
N GLY A 129 -2.23 -10.72 -19.15
CA GLY A 129 -2.14 -12.13 -18.80
C GLY A 129 -2.17 -12.31 -17.28
N ASN A 130 -3.25 -12.89 -16.75
CA ASN A 130 -3.48 -13.03 -15.32
C ASN A 130 -3.33 -14.50 -14.89
N LEU A 131 -2.09 -14.90 -14.57
CA LEU A 131 -1.67 -16.30 -14.41
C LEU A 131 -1.61 -16.69 -12.93
N PHE A 132 -2.57 -17.50 -12.49
CA PHE A 132 -2.71 -17.92 -11.09
C PHE A 132 -2.59 -19.43 -10.96
N PHE A 133 -1.41 -19.91 -10.56
CA PHE A 133 -1.12 -21.34 -10.37
C PHE A 133 -1.51 -21.87 -8.98
N GLU A 134 -1.71 -20.98 -8.00
CA GLU A 134 -2.33 -21.27 -6.70
C GLU A 134 -3.67 -20.50 -6.52
N ALA A 135 -4.57 -21.05 -5.71
CA ALA A 135 -5.91 -20.50 -5.51
C ALA A 135 -5.90 -19.07 -4.92
N SER A 136 -6.48 -18.10 -5.63
CA SER A 136 -6.74 -16.76 -5.09
C SER A 136 -7.78 -15.95 -5.87
N THR A 137 -9.03 -16.03 -5.45
CA THR A 137 -10.13 -15.30 -6.12
C THR A 137 -9.97 -13.79 -6.01
N ARG A 138 -9.79 -13.25 -4.80
CA ARG A 138 -9.73 -11.78 -4.59
C ARG A 138 -8.58 -11.12 -5.34
N THR A 139 -7.37 -11.66 -5.21
CA THR A 139 -6.18 -11.11 -5.87
C THR A 139 -6.35 -11.15 -7.39
N ARG A 140 -6.77 -12.29 -7.96
CA ARG A 140 -7.00 -12.44 -9.40
C ARG A 140 -8.05 -11.46 -9.92
N VAL A 141 -9.22 -11.42 -9.28
CA VAL A 141 -10.36 -10.58 -9.71
C VAL A 141 -10.03 -9.09 -9.55
N SER A 142 -9.33 -8.70 -8.49
CA SER A 142 -8.97 -7.30 -8.26
C SER A 142 -7.93 -6.78 -9.25
N PHE A 143 -6.94 -7.59 -9.64
CA PHE A 143 -6.01 -7.24 -10.73
C PHE A 143 -6.76 -7.11 -12.06
N GLY A 144 -7.58 -8.09 -12.42
CA GLY A 144 -8.37 -8.03 -13.66
C GLY A 144 -9.32 -6.84 -13.67
N SER A 145 -9.99 -6.54 -12.56
CA SER A 145 -10.87 -5.39 -12.43
C SER A 145 -10.10 -4.07 -12.55
N ALA A 146 -8.93 -3.93 -11.92
CA ALA A 146 -8.10 -2.73 -12.04
C ALA A 146 -7.67 -2.49 -13.50
N PHE A 147 -7.27 -3.53 -14.22
CA PHE A 147 -6.88 -3.44 -15.63
C PHE A 147 -8.07 -3.06 -16.54
N CYS A 148 -9.22 -3.73 -16.35
CA CYS A 148 -10.46 -3.41 -17.06
C CYS A 148 -10.97 -1.99 -16.78
N ARG A 149 -10.79 -1.46 -15.56
CA ARG A 149 -11.17 -0.09 -15.18
C ARG A 149 -10.40 0.98 -15.93
N LEU A 150 -9.20 0.64 -16.42
CA LEU A 150 -8.39 1.49 -17.29
C LEU A 150 -8.68 1.28 -18.79
N GLY A 151 -9.60 0.38 -19.13
CA GLY A 151 -10.02 0.09 -20.51
C GLY A 151 -9.34 -1.11 -21.17
N GLY A 152 -8.46 -1.81 -20.45
CA GLY A 152 -7.78 -2.99 -20.97
C GLY A 152 -8.62 -4.27 -20.91
N SER A 153 -8.15 -5.31 -21.61
CA SER A 153 -8.74 -6.65 -21.63
C SER A 153 -7.94 -7.62 -20.77
N VAL A 154 -8.54 -8.71 -20.30
CA VAL A 154 -7.88 -9.70 -19.44
C VAL A 154 -8.02 -11.09 -20.06
N CYS A 155 -6.91 -11.80 -20.17
CA CYS A 155 -6.85 -13.22 -20.46
C CYS A 155 -6.33 -13.93 -19.20
N ASP A 156 -7.13 -14.80 -18.60
CA ASP A 156 -6.79 -15.45 -17.34
C ASP A 156 -6.57 -16.96 -17.47
N THR A 157 -5.78 -17.51 -16.56
CA THR A 157 -5.59 -18.95 -16.39
C THR A 157 -5.54 -19.26 -14.90
N THR A 158 -6.23 -20.32 -14.49
CA THR A 158 -6.29 -20.75 -13.09
C THR A 158 -5.90 -22.22 -12.91
N GLY A 159 -5.03 -22.48 -11.94
CA GLY A 159 -4.62 -23.81 -11.50
C GLY A 159 -3.45 -24.37 -12.30
N PHE A 160 -2.48 -24.95 -11.60
CA PHE A 160 -1.30 -25.58 -12.20
C PHE A 160 -1.67 -26.67 -13.21
N THR A 161 -2.62 -27.54 -12.85
CA THR A 161 -3.09 -28.69 -13.67
C THR A 161 -3.66 -28.31 -15.02
N PHE A 162 -4.14 -27.07 -15.18
CA PHE A 162 -4.77 -26.58 -16.40
C PHE A 162 -3.79 -25.78 -17.29
N SER A 163 -2.53 -25.70 -16.90
CA SER A 163 -1.48 -24.99 -17.63
C SER A 163 -0.57 -25.95 -18.42
N SER A 164 0.13 -25.42 -19.43
CA SER A 164 1.19 -26.14 -20.16
C SER A 164 2.35 -26.57 -19.25
N MET A 165 2.54 -25.90 -18.11
CA MET A 165 3.53 -26.30 -17.10
C MET A 165 3.24 -27.68 -16.50
N ALA A 166 1.96 -28.08 -16.40
CA ALA A 166 1.60 -29.46 -16.01
C ALA A 166 2.03 -30.51 -17.04
N LYS A 167 2.31 -30.09 -18.29
CA LYS A 167 2.85 -30.94 -19.36
C LYS A 167 4.38 -30.88 -19.43
N GLY A 168 5.03 -30.22 -18.47
CA GLY A 168 6.49 -30.12 -18.36
C GLY A 168 7.12 -28.90 -19.06
N GLU A 169 6.33 -27.92 -19.51
CA GLU A 169 6.87 -26.66 -20.03
C GLU A 169 7.59 -25.88 -18.93
N SER A 170 8.76 -25.31 -19.25
CA SER A 170 9.52 -24.50 -18.29
C SER A 170 8.84 -23.16 -18.00
N ILE A 171 9.06 -22.61 -16.80
CA ILE A 171 8.57 -21.25 -16.44
C ILE A 171 9.06 -20.22 -17.47
N TYR A 172 10.32 -20.34 -17.89
CA TYR A 172 10.92 -19.45 -18.88
C TYR A 172 10.17 -19.49 -20.22
N ASP A 173 9.90 -20.68 -20.75
CA ASP A 173 9.20 -20.85 -22.03
C ASP A 173 7.75 -20.39 -21.93
N THR A 174 7.03 -20.75 -20.86
CA THR A 174 5.69 -20.24 -20.59
C THR A 174 5.68 -18.72 -20.58
N SER A 175 6.64 -18.09 -19.87
CA SER A 175 6.76 -16.63 -19.83
C SER A 175 7.01 -16.03 -21.21
N ARG A 176 7.91 -16.61 -22.01
CA ARG A 176 8.20 -16.15 -23.39
C ARG A 176 6.99 -16.23 -24.30
N VAL A 177 6.29 -17.35 -24.28
CA VAL A 177 5.09 -17.58 -25.10
C VAL A 177 4.00 -16.59 -24.70
N MET A 178 3.67 -16.52 -23.41
CA MET A 178 2.64 -15.62 -22.90
C MET A 178 2.96 -14.16 -23.19
N SER A 179 4.23 -13.76 -23.08
CA SER A 179 4.68 -12.39 -23.39
C SER A 179 4.52 -12.00 -24.86
N GLY A 180 4.37 -12.96 -25.78
CA GLY A 180 4.02 -12.68 -27.17
C GLY A 180 2.54 -12.36 -27.38
N TYR A 181 1.68 -12.64 -26.39
CA TYR A 181 0.22 -12.51 -26.50
C TYR A 181 -0.36 -11.34 -25.72
N VAL A 182 0.37 -10.83 -24.72
CA VAL A 182 -0.15 -9.85 -23.75
C VAL A 182 0.84 -8.71 -23.53
N ASP A 183 0.35 -7.61 -22.97
CA ASP A 183 1.14 -6.38 -22.70
C ASP A 183 1.64 -6.30 -21.26
N ALA A 184 1.06 -7.07 -20.34
CA ALA A 184 1.52 -7.21 -18.97
C ALA A 184 1.15 -8.58 -18.40
N LEU A 185 1.91 -9.05 -17.41
CA LEU A 185 1.66 -10.28 -16.68
C LEU A 185 1.48 -10.01 -15.20
N VAL A 186 0.45 -10.61 -14.61
CA VAL A 186 0.38 -10.83 -13.16
C VAL A 186 0.56 -12.31 -12.94
N VAL A 187 1.53 -12.69 -12.13
CA VAL A 187 1.85 -14.09 -11.85
C VAL A 187 1.73 -14.37 -10.37
N ARG A 188 1.04 -15.46 -10.04
CA ARG A 188 0.99 -16.01 -8.69
C ARG A 188 1.30 -17.50 -8.74
N HIS A 189 2.32 -17.93 -8.02
CA HIS A 189 2.86 -19.28 -8.12
C HIS A 189 3.26 -19.81 -6.73
N PRO A 190 3.11 -21.13 -6.44
CA PRO A 190 3.37 -21.68 -5.11
C PRO A 190 4.86 -21.72 -4.72
N GLU A 191 5.76 -21.64 -5.69
CA GLU A 191 7.21 -21.69 -5.43
C GLU A 191 7.80 -20.29 -5.29
N LYS A 192 8.59 -20.06 -4.23
CA LYS A 192 9.32 -18.81 -4.01
C LYS A 192 10.32 -18.57 -5.14
N GLY A 193 10.40 -17.33 -5.64
CA GLY A 193 11.34 -16.92 -6.70
C GLY A 193 10.89 -17.23 -8.13
N SER A 194 9.84 -18.02 -8.31
CA SER A 194 9.27 -18.36 -9.64
C SER A 194 8.83 -17.12 -10.43
N VAL A 195 8.23 -16.12 -9.77
CA VAL A 195 7.81 -14.89 -10.47
C VAL A 195 9.01 -14.06 -10.95
N ALA A 196 10.14 -14.11 -10.23
CA ALA A 196 11.38 -13.49 -10.69
C ALA A 196 11.97 -14.23 -11.90
N GLU A 197 11.78 -15.55 -12.00
CA GLU A 197 12.14 -16.33 -13.18
C GLU A 197 11.26 -15.97 -14.39
N PHE A 198 9.94 -15.81 -14.19
CA PHE A 198 9.03 -15.27 -15.20
C PHE A 198 9.52 -13.91 -15.72
N ALA A 199 9.90 -13.00 -14.83
CA ALA A 199 10.37 -11.66 -15.17
C ALA A 199 11.69 -11.68 -15.98
N ARG A 200 12.62 -12.58 -15.65
CA ARG A 200 13.89 -12.72 -16.39
C ARG A 200 13.68 -13.07 -17.87
N ALA A 201 12.63 -13.81 -18.18
CA ALA A 201 12.34 -14.24 -19.54
C ALA A 201 11.76 -13.13 -20.44
N THR A 202 11.29 -12.01 -19.89
CA THR A 202 10.52 -11.04 -20.67
C THR A 202 10.94 -9.58 -20.46
N ASN A 203 10.39 -8.70 -21.30
CA ASN A 203 10.55 -7.25 -21.23
C ASN A 203 9.22 -6.53 -20.98
N ILE A 204 8.08 -7.22 -21.11
CA ILE A 204 6.80 -6.66 -20.67
C ILE A 204 6.74 -6.65 -19.14
N PRO A 205 5.95 -5.76 -18.52
CA PRO A 205 5.77 -5.76 -17.08
C PRO A 205 5.34 -7.11 -16.52
N VAL A 206 5.97 -7.52 -15.43
CA VAL A 206 5.61 -8.72 -14.65
C VAL A 206 5.39 -8.29 -13.21
N ILE A 207 4.24 -8.63 -12.67
CA ILE A 207 3.80 -8.24 -11.32
C ILE A 207 3.62 -9.50 -10.46
N ASN A 208 4.27 -9.50 -9.30
CA ASN A 208 4.15 -10.56 -8.30
C ASN A 208 2.82 -10.45 -7.53
N GLY A 209 1.92 -11.37 -7.86
CA GLY A 209 0.65 -11.61 -7.16
C GLY A 209 0.75 -12.59 -5.98
N GLY A 210 1.98 -13.00 -5.63
CA GLY A 210 2.34 -13.92 -4.56
C GLY A 210 3.20 -15.08 -5.06
N ASP A 211 4.39 -15.28 -4.49
CA ASP A 211 5.28 -16.40 -4.80
C ASP A 211 5.53 -17.29 -3.56
N GLY A 212 4.60 -18.22 -3.30
CA GLY A 212 4.72 -19.16 -2.17
C GLY A 212 4.88 -18.47 -0.81
N PRO A 213 5.90 -18.81 0.00
CA PRO A 213 6.26 -18.10 1.24
C PRO A 213 7.17 -16.88 1.01
N GLY A 214 7.30 -16.40 -0.23
CA GLY A 214 8.06 -15.21 -0.60
C GLY A 214 7.34 -13.92 -0.24
N GLU A 215 7.00 -13.10 -1.24
CA GLU A 215 6.44 -11.77 -1.06
C GLU A 215 5.10 -11.57 -1.76
N HIS A 216 4.40 -10.49 -1.39
CA HIS A 216 3.22 -10.03 -2.10
C HIS A 216 3.23 -8.48 -2.17
N PRO A 217 4.03 -7.89 -3.07
CA PRO A 217 4.29 -6.45 -3.04
C PRO A 217 3.04 -5.60 -3.22
N SER A 218 2.16 -5.95 -4.16
CA SER A 218 0.90 -5.21 -4.36
C SER A 218 -0.03 -5.20 -3.15
N GLN A 219 0.00 -6.25 -2.31
CA GLN A 219 -0.76 -6.29 -1.07
C GLN A 219 -0.12 -5.40 0.00
N ALA A 220 1.20 -5.42 0.16
CA ALA A 220 1.87 -4.53 1.11
C ALA A 220 1.68 -3.05 0.75
N ILE A 221 1.75 -2.71 -0.54
CA ILE A 221 1.54 -1.33 -1.02
C ILE A 221 0.11 -0.87 -0.73
N LEU A 222 -0.91 -1.70 -0.98
CA LEU A 222 -2.30 -1.32 -0.70
C LEU A 222 -2.61 -1.24 0.81
N ASP A 223 -1.93 -2.06 1.61
CA ASP A 223 -2.04 -2.04 3.07
C ASP A 223 -1.45 -0.73 3.61
N LEU A 224 -0.23 -0.37 3.20
CA LEU A 224 0.39 0.90 3.58
C LEU A 224 -0.41 2.11 3.09
N TYR A 225 -0.93 2.07 1.86
CA TYR A 225 -1.83 3.11 1.35
C TYR A 225 -3.07 3.27 2.23
N THR A 226 -3.67 2.15 2.68
CA THR A 226 -4.83 2.18 3.57
C THR A 226 -4.48 2.81 4.93
N ILE A 227 -3.33 2.46 5.52
CA ILE A 227 -2.85 3.10 6.76
C ILE A 227 -2.72 4.62 6.55
N GLY A 228 -2.07 5.04 5.47
CA GLY A 228 -1.87 6.46 5.16
C GLY A 228 -3.18 7.24 5.01
N ARG A 229 -4.18 6.65 4.35
CA ARG A 229 -5.50 7.28 4.19
C ARG A 229 -6.29 7.37 5.50
N GLU A 230 -6.32 6.29 6.27
CA GLU A 230 -7.02 6.28 7.55
C GLU A 230 -6.34 7.23 8.55
N PHE A 231 -5.00 7.31 8.56
CA PHE A 231 -4.28 8.28 9.37
C PHE A 231 -4.56 9.71 8.95
N SER A 232 -4.59 10.00 7.65
CA SER A 232 -4.96 11.33 7.15
C SER A 232 -6.36 11.73 7.62
N ARG A 233 -7.34 10.81 7.56
CA ARG A 233 -8.69 11.01 8.10
C ARG A 233 -8.70 11.30 9.60
N LEU A 234 -7.81 10.65 10.36
CA LEU A 234 -7.70 10.77 11.81
C LEU A 234 -6.76 11.91 12.27
N GLY A 235 -6.14 12.65 11.34
CA GLY A 235 -5.13 13.67 11.65
C GLY A 235 -3.85 13.10 12.27
N LYS A 236 -3.49 11.86 11.93
CA LYS A 236 -2.28 11.15 12.37
C LYS A 236 -1.21 11.11 11.28
N LEU A 237 0.03 10.89 11.69
CA LEU A 237 1.16 10.63 10.79
C LEU A 237 1.58 9.17 10.88
N VAL A 238 2.16 8.63 9.80
CA VAL A 238 2.74 7.28 9.82
C VAL A 238 4.03 7.27 10.63
N ASP A 239 4.88 8.29 10.50
CA ASP A 239 6.08 8.42 11.34
C ASP A 239 5.70 8.46 12.83
N GLY A 240 6.40 7.67 13.65
CA GLY A 240 6.13 7.54 15.07
C GLY A 240 4.94 6.65 15.46
N ALA A 241 4.21 6.07 14.50
CA ALA A 241 3.03 5.27 14.79
C ALA A 241 3.38 3.94 15.48
N HIS A 242 2.43 3.45 16.29
CA HIS A 242 2.49 2.12 16.89
C HIS A 242 1.69 1.11 16.07
N VAL A 243 2.38 0.16 15.46
CA VAL A 243 1.79 -0.90 14.64
C VAL A 243 1.93 -2.23 15.36
N ALA A 244 0.80 -2.82 15.75
CA ALA A 244 0.73 -4.18 16.27
C ALA A 244 0.39 -5.16 15.15
N MET A 245 1.17 -6.23 15.02
CA MET A 245 0.95 -7.29 14.02
C MET A 245 0.68 -8.60 14.74
N VAL A 246 -0.41 -9.28 14.40
CA VAL A 246 -0.94 -10.40 15.18
C VAL A 246 -1.14 -11.65 14.31
N GLY A 247 -0.77 -12.82 14.80
CA GLY A 247 -1.08 -14.12 14.18
C GLY A 247 0.14 -14.88 13.68
N ASP A 248 0.10 -15.37 12.44
CA ASP A 248 1.19 -16.12 11.82
C ASP A 248 2.25 -15.17 11.23
N LEU A 249 3.20 -14.77 12.09
CA LEU A 249 4.29 -13.88 11.71
C LEU A 249 5.46 -14.62 11.07
N ARG A 250 5.55 -15.94 11.22
CA ARG A 250 6.61 -16.76 10.64
C ARG A 250 6.44 -16.98 9.15
N TYR A 251 5.21 -17.21 8.72
CA TYR A 251 4.89 -17.67 7.37
C TYR A 251 4.05 -16.68 6.56
N GLY A 252 3.52 -15.64 7.22
CA GLY A 252 2.70 -14.62 6.60
C GLY A 252 3.46 -13.70 5.64
N ARG A 253 3.51 -14.05 4.35
CA ARG A 253 4.17 -13.22 3.32
C ARG A 253 3.67 -11.77 3.26
N THR A 254 2.39 -11.54 3.57
CA THR A 254 1.80 -10.20 3.56
C THR A 254 2.34 -9.35 4.70
N VAL A 255 2.49 -9.93 5.91
CA VAL A 255 3.06 -9.22 7.06
C VAL A 255 4.55 -8.96 6.86
N HIS A 256 5.30 -9.91 6.27
CA HIS A 256 6.71 -9.71 5.90
C HIS A 256 6.89 -8.56 4.90
N SER A 257 6.02 -8.51 3.89
CA SER A 257 6.08 -7.46 2.86
C SER A 257 5.68 -6.09 3.45
N LEU A 258 4.64 -6.05 4.28
CA LEU A 258 4.16 -4.81 4.89
C LEU A 258 5.15 -4.23 5.90
N ILE A 259 5.74 -5.05 6.77
CA ILE A 259 6.67 -4.57 7.80
C ILE A 259 7.93 -3.97 7.19
N LYS A 260 8.42 -4.53 6.07
CA LYS A 260 9.52 -3.96 5.28
C LYS A 260 9.18 -2.57 4.71
N LEU A 261 7.98 -2.39 4.17
CA LEU A 261 7.54 -1.08 3.68
C LEU A 261 7.35 -0.06 4.80
N LEU A 262 6.79 -0.49 5.94
CA LEU A 262 6.65 0.37 7.11
C LEU A 262 8.02 0.80 7.67
N ALA A 263 9.03 -0.07 7.60
CA ALA A 263 10.39 0.24 8.05
C ALA A 263 11.10 1.35 7.24
N LEU A 264 10.50 1.80 6.12
CA LEU A 264 10.96 3.00 5.38
C LEU A 264 10.56 4.32 6.08
N TYR A 265 9.64 4.27 7.04
CA TYR A 265 9.25 5.41 7.89
C TYR A 265 10.15 5.50 9.12
N ARG A 266 9.97 6.53 9.95
CA ARG A 266 10.87 6.81 11.08
C ARG A 266 10.17 6.59 12.42
N GLY A 267 10.92 6.06 13.39
CA GLY A 267 10.51 6.02 14.79
C GLY A 267 9.25 5.18 15.09
N LEU A 268 8.88 4.25 14.20
CA LEU A 268 7.76 3.34 14.46
C LEU A 268 8.02 2.44 15.67
N LYS A 269 6.94 2.12 16.39
CA LYS A 269 6.92 1.00 17.34
C LYS A 269 6.21 -0.19 16.70
N PHE A 270 6.90 -1.31 16.58
CA PHE A 270 6.33 -2.59 16.16
C PHE A 270 6.10 -3.48 17.37
N THR A 271 4.86 -3.91 17.57
CA THR A 271 4.51 -4.95 18.56
C THR A 271 4.09 -6.21 17.81
N LEU A 272 4.91 -7.25 17.88
CA LEU A 272 4.78 -8.49 17.11
C LEU A 272 4.20 -9.56 18.02
N ILE A 273 2.90 -9.85 17.88
CA ILE A 273 2.14 -10.74 18.75
C ILE A 273 1.87 -12.07 18.04
N SER A 274 2.49 -13.15 18.51
CA SER A 274 2.33 -14.47 17.90
C SER A 274 2.49 -15.59 18.93
N PRO A 275 1.92 -16.78 18.65
CA PRO A 275 2.37 -18.01 19.29
C PRO A 275 3.89 -18.21 19.14
N PRO A 276 4.59 -18.84 20.11
CA PRO A 276 6.05 -19.01 20.06
C PRO A 276 6.57 -19.71 18.79
N SER A 277 5.79 -20.65 18.23
CA SER A 277 6.18 -21.37 17.01
C SER A 277 6.06 -20.53 15.72
N LEU A 278 5.37 -19.38 15.81
CA LEU A 278 5.01 -18.50 14.69
C LEU A 278 5.62 -17.10 14.79
N GLU A 279 6.69 -16.95 15.56
CA GLU A 279 7.42 -15.69 15.70
C GLU A 279 8.00 -15.19 14.37
N MET A 280 8.16 -13.87 14.28
CA MET A 280 8.74 -13.20 13.12
C MET A 280 10.18 -13.69 12.88
N PRO A 281 10.55 -14.06 11.64
CA PRO A 281 11.91 -14.52 11.35
C PRO A 281 12.96 -13.45 11.67
N THR A 282 14.08 -13.88 12.28
CA THR A 282 15.16 -12.99 12.73
C THR A 282 15.71 -12.09 11.62
N TYR A 283 15.85 -12.62 10.40
CA TYR A 283 16.34 -11.82 9.28
C TYR A 283 15.45 -10.60 8.94
N ILE A 284 14.14 -10.68 9.22
CA ILE A 284 13.23 -9.54 9.06
C ILE A 284 13.41 -8.56 10.21
N LEU A 285 13.55 -9.07 11.45
CA LEU A 285 13.83 -8.24 12.62
C LEU A 285 15.12 -7.43 12.43
N ASP A 286 16.18 -8.06 11.94
CA ASP A 286 17.46 -7.41 11.64
C ASP A 286 17.30 -6.31 10.59
N GLN A 287 16.50 -6.57 9.54
CA GLN A 287 16.24 -5.61 8.47
C GLN A 287 15.47 -4.38 8.98
N ILE A 288 14.46 -4.57 9.82
CA ILE A 288 13.60 -3.48 10.32
C ILE A 288 14.13 -2.79 11.58
N SER A 289 15.23 -3.27 12.17
CA SER A 289 15.85 -2.65 13.36
C SER A 289 16.55 -1.31 13.06
N GLN A 290 16.54 -0.88 11.81
CA GLN A 290 17.11 0.39 11.34
C GLN A 290 16.16 1.57 11.68
N ASN A 291 16.53 2.80 11.29
CA ASN A 291 15.65 3.99 11.36
C ASN A 291 15.03 4.35 12.73
N GLY A 292 15.63 3.87 13.82
CA GLY A 292 15.21 4.19 15.20
C GLY A 292 13.90 3.51 15.62
N HIS A 293 13.55 2.40 14.98
CA HIS A 293 12.36 1.62 15.34
C HIS A 293 12.50 0.94 16.69
N VAL A 294 11.37 0.81 17.40
CA VAL A 294 11.27 0.00 18.62
C VAL A 294 10.54 -1.29 18.26
N ILE A 295 11.14 -2.43 18.53
CA ILE A 295 10.55 -3.74 18.22
C ILE A 295 10.29 -4.48 19.54
N VAL A 296 9.05 -4.89 19.74
CA VAL A 296 8.61 -5.68 20.90
C VAL A 296 8.01 -6.98 20.38
N GLN A 297 8.53 -8.12 20.83
CA GLN A 297 7.93 -9.43 20.57
C GLN A 297 7.11 -9.83 21.79
N SER A 298 5.90 -10.34 21.56
CA SER A 298 4.98 -10.75 22.63
C SER A 298 4.14 -11.96 22.20
N ASN A 299 3.59 -12.66 23.19
CA ASN A 299 2.58 -13.69 23.03
C ASN A 299 1.22 -13.30 23.63
N SER A 300 1.08 -12.05 24.11
CA SER A 300 -0.10 -11.55 24.80
C SER A 300 -0.83 -10.50 23.97
N LEU A 301 -2.15 -10.69 23.79
CA LEU A 301 -3.01 -9.69 23.15
C LEU A 301 -3.23 -8.44 24.00
N ALA A 302 -2.86 -8.44 25.29
CA ALA A 302 -2.90 -7.23 26.11
C ALA A 302 -1.92 -6.16 25.60
N ASP A 303 -0.87 -6.56 24.86
CA ASP A 303 0.12 -5.65 24.28
C ASP A 303 -0.38 -4.90 23.03
N LEU A 304 -1.65 -5.12 22.65
CA LEU A 304 -2.37 -4.23 21.73
C LEU A 304 -2.58 -2.83 22.32
N ALA A 305 -2.38 -2.66 23.63
CA ALA A 305 -2.53 -1.39 24.32
C ALA A 305 -1.77 -0.25 23.64
N GLY A 306 -2.53 0.78 23.23
CA GLY A 306 -2.00 1.98 22.57
C GLY A 306 -1.55 1.78 21.12
N ALA A 307 -1.93 0.68 20.45
CA ALA A 307 -1.68 0.51 19.02
C ALA A 307 -2.51 1.49 18.19
N ASP A 308 -1.88 2.15 17.20
CA ASP A 308 -2.58 2.94 16.19
C ASP A 308 -3.15 2.06 15.09
N VAL A 309 -2.46 0.96 14.77
CA VAL A 309 -2.87 -0.04 13.79
C VAL A 309 -2.73 -1.44 14.39
N VAL A 310 -3.78 -2.25 14.28
CA VAL A 310 -3.76 -3.69 14.55
C VAL A 310 -3.90 -4.42 13.21
N TYR A 311 -2.85 -5.09 12.77
CA TYR A 311 -2.83 -5.87 11.53
C TYR A 311 -2.88 -7.37 11.88
N ALA A 312 -4.09 -7.94 11.79
CA ALA A 312 -4.34 -9.34 12.10
C ALA A 312 -4.10 -10.22 10.86
N THR A 313 -3.55 -11.41 11.08
CA THR A 313 -3.26 -12.40 10.04
C THR A 313 -3.86 -13.75 10.38
N ARG A 314 -4.32 -14.46 9.35
CA ARG A 314 -4.83 -15.83 9.48
C ARG A 314 -3.68 -16.80 9.75
N ILE A 315 -3.88 -17.72 10.69
CA ILE A 315 -3.02 -18.89 10.84
C ILE A 315 -3.32 -19.91 9.74
N GLN A 316 -2.32 -20.25 8.94
CA GLN A 316 -2.45 -21.20 7.83
C GLN A 316 -2.43 -22.64 8.35
N LYS A 317 -3.54 -23.08 8.97
CA LYS A 317 -3.68 -24.43 9.54
C LYS A 317 -3.28 -25.54 8.58
N GLU A 318 -3.49 -25.35 7.29
CA GLU A 318 -3.06 -26.30 6.24
C GLU A 318 -1.55 -26.59 6.21
N ARG A 319 -0.71 -25.80 6.90
CA ARG A 319 0.74 -26.00 7.01
C ARG A 319 1.14 -26.85 8.21
N PHE A 320 0.21 -27.14 9.11
CA PHE A 320 0.41 -27.91 10.32
C PHE A 320 -0.37 -29.20 10.15
N ALA A 321 0.28 -30.36 10.29
CA ALA A 321 -0.32 -31.68 10.07
C ALA A 321 -1.28 -32.05 11.22
N ASP A 322 -2.34 -31.25 11.41
CA ASP A 322 -3.34 -31.33 12.49
C ASP A 322 -2.78 -31.18 13.92
N GLU A 323 -1.56 -30.63 14.06
CA GLU A 323 -0.98 -30.33 15.37
C GLU A 323 -1.61 -29.08 15.99
N ALA A 324 -1.93 -29.15 17.29
CA ALA A 324 -2.35 -28.00 18.07
C ALA A 324 -1.19 -27.01 18.20
N ILE A 325 -1.43 -25.76 17.85
CA ILE A 325 -0.44 -24.69 18.00
C ILE A 325 -0.54 -24.17 19.44
N GLU A 326 0.53 -24.37 20.22
CA GLU A 326 0.60 -23.89 21.60
C GLU A 326 0.35 -22.38 21.68
N GLY A 327 -0.54 -21.95 22.58
CA GLY A 327 -0.93 -20.55 22.73
C GLY A 327 -1.97 -20.05 21.72
N TYR A 328 -2.39 -20.87 20.75
CA TYR A 328 -3.47 -20.54 19.82
C TYR A 328 -4.82 -21.07 20.28
N THR A 329 -5.45 -20.35 21.20
CA THR A 329 -6.78 -20.67 21.75
C THR A 329 -7.84 -19.71 21.17
N PRO A 330 -9.14 -19.93 21.42
CA PRO A 330 -10.18 -18.94 21.09
C PRO A 330 -9.92 -17.54 21.66
N ASP A 331 -9.19 -17.45 22.78
CA ASP A 331 -8.82 -16.18 23.40
C ASP A 331 -7.80 -15.39 22.56
N PHE A 332 -7.15 -16.03 21.57
CA PHE A 332 -6.24 -15.37 20.63
C PHE A 332 -6.99 -14.62 19.49
N GLN A 333 -8.32 -14.74 19.42
CA GLN A 333 -9.11 -14.09 18.39
C GLN A 333 -9.25 -12.58 18.62
N ILE A 334 -9.01 -11.80 17.57
CA ILE A 334 -9.34 -10.37 17.58
C ILE A 334 -10.86 -10.20 17.50
N ASN A 335 -11.48 -9.76 18.58
CA ASN A 335 -12.93 -9.55 18.69
C ASN A 335 -13.27 -8.19 19.32
N GLU A 336 -14.54 -7.81 19.29
CA GLU A 336 -15.03 -6.53 19.83
C GLU A 336 -14.65 -6.33 21.31
N ALA A 337 -14.79 -7.35 22.15
CA ALA A 337 -14.49 -7.26 23.58
C ALA A 337 -13.00 -6.94 23.84
N LEU A 338 -12.09 -7.66 23.16
CA LEU A 338 -10.65 -7.46 23.24
C LEU A 338 -10.25 -6.05 22.78
N ILE A 339 -10.75 -5.62 21.63
CA ILE A 339 -10.42 -4.31 21.07
C ILE A 339 -10.98 -3.20 21.97
N ASN A 340 -12.18 -3.33 22.53
CA ASN A 340 -12.73 -2.37 23.50
C ASN A 340 -11.92 -2.31 24.81
N GLN A 341 -11.30 -3.42 25.20
CA GLN A 341 -10.48 -3.48 26.41
C GLN A 341 -9.11 -2.81 26.24
N TYR A 342 -8.44 -3.01 25.09
CA TYR A 342 -7.04 -2.63 24.92
C TYR A 342 -6.79 -1.50 23.91
N CYS A 343 -7.66 -1.30 22.91
CA CYS A 343 -7.41 -0.35 21.82
C CYS A 343 -8.13 0.99 22.04
N ASP A 344 -7.55 2.06 21.50
CA ASP A 344 -8.17 3.38 21.47
C ASP A 344 -9.36 3.39 20.47
N SER A 345 -10.27 4.35 20.63
CA SER A 345 -11.37 4.55 19.66
C SER A 345 -10.88 4.91 18.26
N ARG A 346 -9.63 5.40 18.13
CA ARG A 346 -8.98 5.75 16.85
C ARG A 346 -7.93 4.73 16.40
N THR A 347 -7.90 3.53 16.98
CA THR A 347 -7.11 2.40 16.47
C THR A 347 -7.74 1.90 15.17
N ILE A 348 -6.93 1.52 14.19
CA ILE A 348 -7.41 0.94 12.93
C ILE A 348 -7.16 -0.57 12.94
N ILE A 349 -8.16 -1.37 12.59
CA ILE A 349 -8.08 -2.83 12.54
C ILE A 349 -8.06 -3.26 11.08
N MET A 350 -7.00 -3.95 10.68
CA MET A 350 -6.74 -4.40 9.31
C MET A 350 -6.51 -5.90 9.26
N HIS A 351 -6.81 -6.49 8.10
CA HIS A 351 -6.59 -7.90 7.83
C HIS A 351 -6.53 -8.10 6.32
N PRO A 352 -5.52 -8.78 5.74
CA PRO A 352 -5.38 -8.95 4.29
C PRO A 352 -6.47 -9.83 3.63
N LEU A 353 -7.40 -10.33 4.45
CA LEU A 353 -8.39 -11.35 4.17
C LEU A 353 -7.80 -12.67 3.59
N PRO A 354 -8.55 -13.79 3.53
CA PRO A 354 -9.89 -13.99 4.09
C PRO A 354 -9.80 -14.02 5.60
N ARG A 355 -10.81 -13.46 6.26
CA ARG A 355 -11.15 -13.84 7.62
C ARG A 355 -11.61 -15.30 7.58
N ASP A 356 -11.00 -16.16 8.38
CA ASP A 356 -11.33 -17.57 8.41
C ASP A 356 -12.51 -17.81 9.35
N SER A 357 -13.69 -17.99 8.78
CA SER A 357 -14.92 -18.22 9.56
C SER A 357 -15.11 -19.67 9.99
N ARG A 358 -14.13 -20.56 9.74
CA ARG A 358 -14.22 -21.96 10.18
C ARG A 358 -14.04 -22.06 11.69
N PRO A 359 -14.72 -23.02 12.36
CA PRO A 359 -14.54 -23.23 13.79
C PRO A 359 -13.07 -23.38 14.20
N GLY A 360 -12.68 -22.64 15.24
CA GLY A 360 -11.33 -22.66 15.80
C GLY A 360 -10.28 -21.95 14.95
N ALA A 361 -10.66 -21.23 13.89
CA ALA A 361 -9.70 -20.48 13.08
C ALA A 361 -9.25 -19.16 13.71
N ASN A 362 -9.98 -18.62 14.69
CA ASN A 362 -9.57 -17.64 15.69
C ASN A 362 -8.69 -16.45 15.21
N ASP A 363 -8.85 -15.95 13.98
CA ASP A 363 -8.06 -14.82 13.47
C ASP A 363 -8.73 -13.47 13.77
N LEU A 364 -9.94 -13.26 13.26
CA LEU A 364 -10.72 -12.03 13.40
C LEU A 364 -12.20 -12.41 13.55
N SER A 365 -12.92 -11.78 14.47
CA SER A 365 -14.35 -12.06 14.70
C SER A 365 -15.26 -11.30 13.73
N THR A 366 -16.50 -11.78 13.58
CA THR A 366 -17.57 -11.11 12.83
C THR A 366 -18.33 -10.06 13.63
N ASP A 367 -18.21 -10.06 14.96
CA ASP A 367 -18.82 -9.03 15.81
C ASP A 367 -18.32 -7.61 15.50
N LEU A 368 -17.09 -7.48 15.00
CA LEU A 368 -16.47 -6.22 14.56
C LEU A 368 -17.06 -5.66 13.26
N ASN A 369 -17.98 -6.33 12.55
CA ASN A 369 -18.45 -5.89 11.23
C ASN A 369 -19.04 -4.47 11.24
N HIS A 370 -19.62 -4.03 12.36
CA HIS A 370 -20.18 -2.68 12.53
C HIS A 370 -19.23 -1.72 13.26
N ASP A 371 -18.03 -2.17 13.63
CA ASP A 371 -17.07 -1.35 14.35
C ASP A 371 -16.39 -0.36 13.39
N PRO A 372 -16.42 0.97 13.67
CA PRO A 372 -15.82 1.97 12.79
C PRO A 372 -14.29 1.83 12.64
N ARG A 373 -13.63 1.18 13.60
CA ARG A 373 -12.18 0.89 13.57
C ARG A 373 -11.84 -0.19 12.56
N LEU A 374 -12.80 -1.05 12.20
CA LEU A 374 -12.59 -2.13 11.24
C LEU A 374 -12.47 -1.57 9.82
N ALA A 375 -11.30 -1.76 9.21
CA ALA A 375 -10.96 -1.20 7.89
C ALA A 375 -10.83 -2.27 6.78
N ILE A 376 -11.14 -3.54 7.03
CA ILE A 376 -10.86 -4.67 6.10
C ILE A 376 -11.50 -4.52 4.70
N PHE A 377 -12.69 -3.93 4.62
CA PHE A 377 -13.36 -3.69 3.33
C PHE A 377 -12.79 -2.46 2.64
N ARG A 378 -12.54 -1.37 3.39
CA ARG A 378 -11.84 -0.18 2.88
C ARG A 378 -10.45 -0.51 2.36
N GLN A 379 -9.73 -1.38 3.04
CA GLN A 379 -8.47 -1.97 2.63
C GLN A 379 -8.60 -2.71 1.31
N THR A 380 -9.61 -3.57 1.18
CA THR A 380 -9.87 -4.32 -0.08
C THR A 380 -10.17 -3.37 -1.24
N ASP A 381 -11.01 -2.35 -1.01
CA ASP A 381 -11.40 -1.37 -2.02
C ASP A 381 -10.22 -0.50 -2.46
N ASN A 382 -9.36 -0.08 -1.52
CA ASN A 382 -8.10 0.60 -1.79
C ASN A 382 -7.14 -0.22 -2.67
N GLY A 383 -7.32 -1.54 -2.72
CA GLY A 383 -6.59 -2.42 -3.62
C GLY A 383 -6.86 -2.18 -5.11
N ILE A 384 -8.00 -1.63 -5.49
CA ILE A 384 -8.32 -1.30 -6.90
C ILE A 384 -7.49 -0.10 -7.40
N PRO A 385 -7.56 1.11 -6.80
CA PRO A 385 -6.82 2.27 -7.27
C PRO A 385 -5.30 2.08 -7.19
N VAL A 386 -4.79 1.37 -6.17
CA VAL A 386 -3.36 1.04 -6.07
C VAL A 386 -2.91 0.14 -7.22
N ARG A 387 -3.68 -0.91 -7.55
CA ARG A 387 -3.36 -1.78 -8.70
C ARG A 387 -3.48 -1.05 -10.04
N MET A 388 -4.46 -0.14 -10.17
CA MET A 388 -4.57 0.73 -11.35
C MET A 388 -3.33 1.61 -11.50
N ALA A 389 -2.84 2.22 -10.41
CA ALA A 389 -1.63 3.02 -10.42
C ALA A 389 -0.40 2.19 -10.83
N ILE A 390 -0.24 0.99 -10.25
CA ILE A 390 0.83 0.05 -10.63
C ILE A 390 0.81 -0.22 -12.14
N PHE A 391 -0.34 -0.57 -12.71
CA PHE A 391 -0.43 -0.81 -14.16
C PHE A 391 -0.11 0.44 -14.98
N ALA A 392 -0.69 1.58 -14.61
CA ALA A 392 -0.48 2.84 -15.33
C ALA A 392 0.99 3.26 -15.33
N ILE A 393 1.69 3.11 -14.21
CA ILE A 393 3.12 3.44 -14.09
C ILE A 393 3.99 2.46 -14.89
N LEU A 394 3.78 1.15 -14.72
CA LEU A 394 4.62 0.14 -15.39
C LEU A 394 4.46 0.16 -16.92
N LEU A 395 3.26 0.49 -17.41
CA LEU A 395 2.97 0.68 -18.84
C LEU A 395 3.29 2.10 -19.34
N GLY A 396 3.65 3.04 -18.45
CA GLY A 396 4.07 4.40 -18.81
C GLY A 396 2.94 5.32 -19.26
N VAL A 397 1.73 5.11 -18.76
CA VAL A 397 0.52 5.88 -19.11
C VAL A 397 -0.08 6.66 -17.93
N ASP A 398 0.55 6.65 -16.77
CA ASP A 398 0.12 7.33 -15.55
C ASP A 398 -0.23 8.81 -15.78
N LYS A 399 0.59 9.54 -16.55
CA LYS A 399 0.37 10.97 -16.89
C LYS A 399 -0.81 11.21 -17.84
N GLN A 400 -1.33 10.18 -18.50
CA GLN A 400 -2.42 10.28 -19.46
C GLN A 400 -3.78 10.00 -18.83
N VAL A 401 -3.82 9.39 -17.65
CA VAL A 401 -5.05 8.91 -17.02
C VAL A 401 -6.04 10.05 -16.80
N GLN A 402 -5.60 11.15 -16.18
CA GLN A 402 -6.48 12.29 -15.89
C GLN A 402 -7.11 12.89 -17.15
N HIS A 403 -6.32 13.03 -18.22
CA HIS A 403 -6.79 13.52 -19.52
C HIS A 403 -7.79 12.58 -20.19
N SER A 404 -7.71 11.27 -19.91
CA SER A 404 -8.61 10.26 -20.46
C SER A 404 -9.94 10.12 -19.71
N MET A 405 -10.10 10.78 -18.56
CA MET A 405 -11.28 10.60 -17.71
C MET A 405 -12.52 11.26 -18.31
N ARG A 406 -13.65 10.55 -18.23
CA ARG A 406 -14.99 11.08 -18.52
C ARG A 406 -16.01 10.52 -17.52
N ASP A 407 -17.16 11.16 -17.40
CA ASP A 407 -18.20 10.71 -16.46
C ASP A 407 -18.71 9.30 -16.80
N ALA A 408 -18.98 8.52 -15.75
CA ALA A 408 -19.65 7.24 -15.90
C ALA A 408 -21.11 7.47 -16.33
N ALA A 409 -21.54 6.75 -17.37
CA ALA A 409 -22.91 6.84 -17.88
C ALA A 409 -23.92 5.97 -17.10
N TRP A 410 -23.44 5.16 -16.15
CA TRP A 410 -24.26 4.28 -15.31
C TRP A 410 -24.23 4.74 -13.85
N ARG A 411 -25.25 4.35 -13.09
CA ARG A 411 -25.31 4.62 -11.65
C ARG A 411 -24.64 3.49 -10.87
N SER A 412 -23.87 3.87 -9.86
CA SER A 412 -23.35 2.96 -8.84
C SER A 412 -24.00 3.32 -7.51
N PRO A 413 -24.21 2.36 -6.59
CA PRO A 413 -24.72 2.68 -5.28
C PRO A 413 -23.71 3.54 -4.52
N SER A 414 -24.19 4.38 -3.60
CA SER A 414 -23.32 5.20 -2.74
C SER A 414 -22.55 4.36 -1.70
N HIS A 415 -23.07 3.18 -1.36
CA HIS A 415 -22.46 2.19 -0.47
C HIS A 415 -22.46 0.81 -1.15
N ILE A 416 -21.37 0.04 -0.99
CA ILE A 416 -21.27 -1.29 -1.61
C ILE A 416 -21.83 -2.34 -0.65
N GLY A 417 -21.40 -2.30 0.61
CA GLY A 417 -21.95 -3.07 1.70
C GLY A 417 -23.17 -2.40 2.33
N PRO A 418 -24.13 -3.19 2.84
CA PRO A 418 -25.31 -2.66 3.53
C PRO A 418 -24.97 -1.89 4.82
N ASP A 419 -23.83 -2.24 5.42
CA ASP A 419 -23.35 -1.71 6.70
C ASP A 419 -22.07 -0.87 6.55
N ASP A 420 -21.70 -0.49 5.31
CA ASP A 420 -20.56 0.38 5.09
C ASP A 420 -20.83 1.72 5.80
N ALA A 421 -19.96 2.10 6.73
CA ALA A 421 -20.03 3.40 7.38
C ALA A 421 -20.07 4.52 6.32
N LEU A 422 -20.86 5.58 6.59
CA LEU A 422 -20.84 6.81 5.79
C LEU A 422 -19.40 7.32 5.74
N PHE A 423 -18.79 7.26 4.57
CA PHE A 423 -17.43 7.74 4.38
C PHE A 423 -17.47 9.26 4.14
N ASP A 424 -17.72 10.00 5.22
CA ASP A 424 -17.61 11.46 5.22
C ASP A 424 -16.12 11.84 5.17
N GLY A 425 -15.68 12.51 4.10
CA GLY A 425 -14.35 13.11 4.03
C GLY A 425 -13.49 12.75 2.82
N LEU A 426 -14.06 12.18 1.76
CA LEU A 426 -13.39 12.05 0.46
C LEU A 426 -14.29 12.51 -0.70
N ASP A 427 -15.21 13.41 -0.42
CA ASP A 427 -15.84 14.28 -1.41
C ASP A 427 -14.95 15.51 -1.68
#